data_AF-A0A970RJP1-F1
#
_entry.id   AF-A0A970RJP1-F1
#
_cell.length_a   1.000
_cell.length_b   1.000
_cell.length_c   1.000
_cell.angle_alpha   90.00
_cell.angle_beta   90.00
_cell.angle_gamma   90.00
#
_symmetry.space_group_name_H-M   'P 1'
#
loop_
_entity.id
_entity.type
_entity.pdbx_description
1 polymer ?
#
loop_
_entity_poly.entity_id
_entity_poly.type
_entity_poly.pdbx_seq_one_letter_code
_entity_poly.pdbx_strand_id
1 'polypeptide(L)' 'MDLIAAIKHQMQSGNITQLRLCNRIGISRSYLYKILNGIHIPSILMVEKIAKGLQMRPSDLIQLAEEIDPDLICDQQCS' A
#
# COMPACT_ATOMS: atom_id res chain seq x y z
N MET A 1 1.42 -13.96 -0.66
CA MET A 1 1.97 -12.59 -0.66
C MET A 1 0.89 -11.64 -1.14
N ASP A 2 0.33 -10.83 -0.25
CA ASP A 2 -0.64 -9.78 -0.62
C ASP A 2 0.00 -8.41 -0.42
N LEU A 3 0.58 -7.89 -1.51
CA LEU A 3 1.21 -6.57 -1.52
C LEU A 3 0.19 -5.44 -1.27
N ILE A 4 -1.06 -5.60 -1.72
CA ILE A 4 -2.08 -4.58 -1.56
C ILE A 4 -2.47 -4.46 -0.09
N ALA A 5 -2.63 -5.59 0.59
CA ALA A 5 -2.88 -5.64 2.02
C ALA A 5 -1.73 -4.99 2.80
N ALA A 6 -0.48 -5.28 2.46
CA ALA A 6 0.70 -4.67 3.09
C ALA A 6 0.73 -3.13 2.94
N ILE A 7 0.43 -2.63 1.74
CA ILE A 7 0.37 -1.18 1.49
C ILE A 7 -0.73 -0.55 2.35
N LYS A 8 -1.93 -1.15 2.39
CA LYS A 8 -3.05 -0.64 3.20
C LYS A 8 -2.74 -0.66 4.69
N HIS A 9 -2.17 -1.76 5.19
CA HIS A 9 -1.76 -1.91 6.57
C HIS A 9 -0.76 -0.81 6.99
N GLN A 10 0.29 -0.59 6.18
CA GLN A 10 1.27 0.44 6.48
C GLN A 10 0.69 1.87 6.38
N MET A 11 -0.28 2.10 5.48
CA MET A 11 -0.98 3.38 5.43
C MET A 11 -1.79 3.64 6.70
N GLN A 12 -2.46 2.61 7.24
CA GLN A 12 -3.22 2.69 8.48
C GLN A 12 -2.31 2.92 9.68
N SER A 13 -1.24 2.11 9.83
CA SER A 13 -0.29 2.25 10.94
C SER A 13 0.43 3.60 10.94
N GLY A 14 0.72 4.15 9.76
CA GLY A 14 1.35 5.47 9.59
C GLY A 14 0.39 6.66 9.60
N ASN A 15 -0.93 6.46 9.70
CA ASN A 15 -1.96 7.50 9.54
C ASN A 15 -1.75 8.32 8.24
N ILE A 16 -1.45 7.64 7.13
CA ILE A 16 -1.21 8.25 5.81
C ILE A 16 -2.43 8.06 4.92
N THR A 17 -2.99 9.18 4.44
CA THR A 17 -4.09 9.14 3.46
C THR A 17 -3.58 8.82 2.05
N GLN A 18 -4.46 8.28 1.19
CA GLN A 18 -4.15 8.05 -0.23
C GLN A 18 -3.64 9.32 -0.94
N LEU A 19 -4.27 10.47 -0.66
CA LEU A 19 -3.87 11.74 -1.24
C LEU A 19 -2.46 12.13 -0.81
N ARG A 20 -2.13 11.94 0.48
CA ARG A 20 -0.79 12.24 1.00
C ARG A 20 0.26 11.33 0.37
N LEU A 21 -0.04 10.03 0.22
CA LEU A 21 0.87 9.10 -0.46
C LEU A 21 1.06 9.49 -1.93
N CYS A 22 -0.02 9.79 -2.66
CA CYS A 22 0.04 10.26 -4.05
C CYS A 22 0.95 11.47 -4.23
N ASN A 23 0.79 12.47 -3.36
CA ASN A 23 1.59 13.69 -3.38
C ASN A 23 3.08 13.41 -3.12
N ARG A 24 3.40 12.43 -2.24
CA ARG A 24 4.79 12.04 -1.96
C ARG A 24 5.47 11.33 -3.12
N ILE A 25 4.73 10.53 -3.89
CA ILE A 25 5.31 9.66 -4.94
C ILE A 25 5.06 10.16 -6.36
N GLY A 26 4.30 11.25 -6.51
CA GLY A 26 4.05 11.93 -7.78
C GLY A 26 3.14 11.13 -8.71
N ILE A 27 2.06 10.51 -8.20
CA ILE A 27 1.06 9.82 -9.01
C ILE A 27 -0.34 10.38 -8.79
N SER A 28 -1.27 10.08 -9.70
CA SER A 28 -2.67 10.46 -9.52
C SER A 28 -3.38 9.56 -8.51
N ARG A 29 -4.37 10.13 -7.80
CA ARG A 29 -5.22 9.39 -6.87
C ARG A 29 -5.97 8.24 -7.56
N SER A 30 -6.42 8.45 -8.80
CA SER A 30 -7.07 7.42 -9.60
C SER A 30 -6.15 6.24 -9.91
N TYR A 31 -4.86 6.50 -10.15
CA TYR A 31 -3.88 5.44 -10.38
C TYR A 31 -3.60 4.64 -9.10
N LEU A 32 -3.40 5.33 -7.96
CA LEU A 32 -3.24 4.66 -6.67
C LEU A 32 -4.49 3.84 -6.31
N TYR A 33 -5.69 4.37 -6.53
CA TYR A 33 -6.94 3.65 -6.32
C TYR A 33 -6.99 2.34 -7.12
N LYS A 34 -6.60 2.36 -8.40
CA LYS A 34 -6.55 1.15 -9.23
C LYS A 34 -5.58 0.12 -8.69
N ILE A 35 -4.44 0.54 -8.14
CA ILE A 35 -3.49 -0.37 -7.48
C ILE A 35 -4.11 -0.97 -6.23
N LEU A 36 -4.66 -0.14 -5.33
CA LEU A 36 -5.20 -0.59 -4.03
C LEU A 36 -6.47 -1.45 -4.12
N ASN A 37 -7.08 -1.53 -5.30
CA ASN A 37 -8.24 -2.38 -5.57
C ASN A 37 -7.92 -3.55 -6.52
N GLY A 38 -6.64 -3.83 -6.76
CA GLY A 38 -6.21 -4.97 -7.59
C GLY A 38 -6.52 -4.82 -9.09
N ILE A 39 -6.94 -3.64 -9.54
CA ILE A 39 -7.20 -3.36 -10.95
C ILE A 39 -5.88 -3.30 -11.73
N HIS A 40 -4.86 -2.68 -11.15
CA HIS A 40 -3.52 -2.58 -11.73
C HIS A 40 -2.48 -3.25 -10.82
N ILE A 41 -1.70 -4.16 -11.39
CA ILE A 41 -0.54 -4.73 -10.70
C ILE A 41 0.62 -3.72 -10.78
N PRO A 42 1.18 -3.27 -9.64
CA PRO A 42 2.29 -2.33 -9.65
C PRO A 42 3.57 -3.01 -10.15
N SER A 43 4.37 -2.28 -10.94
CA SER A 43 5.74 -2.71 -11.26
C SER A 43 6.66 -2.58 -10.06
N ILE A 44 7.83 -3.23 -10.08
CA ILE A 44 8.83 -3.12 -9.01
C ILE A 44 9.20 -1.65 -8.69
N LEU A 45 9.36 -0.82 -9.72
CA LEU A 45 9.63 0.61 -9.57
C LEU A 45 8.48 1.33 -8.82
N MET A 46 7.24 0.90 -9.04
CA MET A 46 6.09 1.44 -8.32
C MET A 46 6.06 0.97 -6.87
N VAL A 47 6.42 -0.28 -6.59
CA VAL A 47 6.59 -0.79 -5.23
C VAL A 47 7.64 0.01 -4.47
N GLU A 48 8.80 0.27 -5.08
CA GLU A 48 9.86 1.10 -4.50
C GLU A 48 9.39 2.52 -4.20
N LYS A 49 8.67 3.15 -5.14
CA LYS A 49 8.07 4.47 -4.95
C LYS A 49 7.10 4.48 -3.77
N ILE A 50 6.20 3.49 -3.71
CA ILE A 50 5.22 3.37 -2.64
C ILE A 50 5.91 3.18 -1.28
N ALA A 51 6.88 2.26 -1.18
CA ALA A 51 7.67 2.05 0.03
C ALA A 51 8.36 3.34 0.49
N LYS A 52 8.99 4.07 -0.44
CA LYS A 52 9.60 5.38 -0.15
C LYS A 52 8.57 6.40 0.33
N GLY A 53 7.38 6.44 -0.28
CA GLY A 53 6.28 7.31 0.13
C GLY A 53 5.72 6.98 1.51
N LEU A 54 5.78 5.71 1.90
CA LEU A 54 5.43 5.18 3.22
C LEU A 54 6.58 5.27 4.24
N GLN A 55 7.73 5.81 3.84
CA GLN A 55 8.93 5.95 4.68
C GLN A 55 9.47 4.61 5.20
N MET A 56 9.41 3.56 4.38
CA MET A 56 9.95 2.23 4.68
C MET A 56 10.85 1.73 3.56
N ARG A 57 11.66 0.70 3.83
CA ARG A 57 12.47 0.06 2.78
C ARG A 57 11.57 -0.84 1.93
N PRO A 58 11.83 -0.98 0.61
CA PRO A 58 11.06 -1.90 -0.23
C PRO A 58 11.09 -3.35 0.27
N SER A 59 12.22 -3.79 0.84
CA SER A 59 12.35 -5.11 1.47
C SER A 59 11.38 -5.31 2.62
N ASP A 60 11.18 -4.29 3.45
CA ASP A 60 10.28 -4.36 4.61
C ASP A 60 8.82 -4.47 4.14
N LEU A 61 8.49 -3.82 3.02
CA LEU A 61 7.15 -3.89 2.42
C LEU A 61 6.87 -5.27 1.83
N ILE A 62 7.88 -5.88 1.20
CA ILE A 62 7.80 -7.23 0.65
C ILE A 62 7.65 -8.25 1.78
N GLN A 63 8.47 -8.14 2.82
CA GLN A 63 8.38 -9.00 3.99
C GLN A 63 7.00 -8.89 4.66
N LEU A 64 6.49 -7.68 4.85
CA LEU A 64 5.15 -7.46 5.38
C LEU A 64 4.07 -8.11 4.52
N ALA A 65 4.22 -8.09 3.19
CA ALA A 65 3.29 -8.74 2.27
C ALA A 65 3.35 -10.28 2.33
N GLU A 66 4.44 -10.87 2.82
CA GLU A 66 4.57 -12.31 3.07
C GLU A 66 3.97 -12.71 4.43
N GLU A 67 4.10 -11.84 5.44
CA GLU A 67 3.62 -12.05 6.80
C GLU A 67 2.11 -11.83 6.96
N ILE A 68 1.51 -10.98 6.13
CA ILE A 68 0.07 -10.72 6.19
C ILE A 68 -0.71 -11.92 5.66
N ASP A 69 -1.43 -12.57 6.58
CA ASP A 69 -2.50 -13.52 6.28
C ASP A 69 -3.77 -12.74 5.87
N PRO A 70 -4.22 -12.87 4.60
CA PRO A 70 -5.41 -12.17 4.11
C PRO A 70 -6.70 -12.54 4.83
N ASP A 71 -6.76 -13.69 5.53
CA ASP A 71 -7.97 -14.13 6.26
C ASP A 71 -8.15 -13.46 7.63
N LEU A 72 -7.17 -12.66 8.09
CA LEU A 72 -7.21 -11.93 9.37
C LEU A 72 -7.56 -10.44 9.24
N ILE A 73 -7.78 -9.92 8.02
CA ILE A 73 -8.13 -8.51 7.77
C ILE A 73 -9.62 -8.40 7.40
N CYS A 74 -10.49 -8.84 8.30
CA CYS A 74 -11.91 -8.53 8.23
C CYS A 74 -12.34 -7.94 9.56
N ASP A 75 -12.14 -6.63 9.72
CA ASP A 75 -13.09 -5.72 10.38
C ASP A 75 -12.54 -4.30 10.32
N GLN A 76 -13.42 -3.31 10.45
CA GLN A 76 -13.17 -1.86 10.38
C GLN A 76 -13.30 -1.24 8.98
N GLN A 77 -14.40 -1.56 8.27
CA GLN A 77 -15.14 -0.56 7.50
C GLN A 77 -16.48 -0.32 8.20
N CYS A 78 -16.49 0.56 9.22
CA CYS A 78 -17.69 1.24 9.70
C CYS A 78 -17.29 2.58 10.35
N SER A 79 -17.47 3.67 9.60
CA SER A 79 -17.74 5.01 10.12
C SER A 79 -18.49 5.79 9.03
#